data_AF-A0A2W4Q1A1-F1
#
_entry.id   AF-A0A2W4Q1A1-F1
#
_cell.length_a   1.000
_cell.length_b   1.000
_cell.length_c   1.000
_cell.angle_alpha   90.00
_cell.angle_beta   90.00
_cell.angle_gamma   90.00
#
_symmetry.space_group_name_H-M   'P 1'
#
loop_
_entity.id
_entity.type
_entity.pdbx_description
1 polymer ?
#
loop_
_entity_poly.entity_id
_entity_poly.type
_entity_poly.pdbx_seq_one_letter_code
_entity_poly.pdbx_strand_id
1 'polypeptide(L)' 'FDVRYYLVAILFIVFDLEIAFLFPWAVSMSETGTLGLVAMGIFLIILVVGFVYEWKKGALEWD' A
#
# COMPACT_ATOMS: atom_id res chain seq x y z
N PHE A 1 -23.66 9.50 7.81
CA PHE A 1 -22.58 9.12 6.90
C PHE A 1 -21.56 8.36 7.71
N ASP A 2 -21.50 7.06 7.46
CA ASP A 2 -20.71 6.15 8.26
C ASP A 2 -19.22 6.36 8.03
N VAL A 3 -18.45 6.53 9.11
CA VAL A 3 -16.99 6.72 9.11
C VAL A 3 -16.27 5.61 8.30
N ARG A 4 -16.92 4.46 8.16
CA ARG A 4 -16.49 3.29 7.40
C ARG A 4 -16.21 3.58 5.92
N TYR A 5 -17.06 4.37 5.24
CA TYR A 5 -16.83 4.74 3.83
C TYR A 5 -15.60 5.61 3.62
N TYR A 6 -15.27 6.45 4.61
CA TYR A 6 -14.09 7.29 4.58
C TYR A 6 -12.81 6.46 4.73
N LEU A 7 -12.80 5.44 5.60
CA LEU A 7 -11.66 4.54 5.77
C LEU A 7 -11.36 3.75 4.49
N VAL A 8 -12.39 3.20 3.84
CA VAL A 8 -12.24 2.52 2.54
C VAL A 8 -11.71 3.47 1.46
N ALA A 9 -12.18 4.73 1.43
CA ALA A 9 -11.70 5.73 0.48
C ALA A 9 -10.23 6.11 0.72
N ILE A 10 -9.82 6.33 1.97
CA ILE A 10 -8.41 6.57 2.30
C ILE A 10 -7.55 5.39 1.88
N LEU A 11 -7.97 4.17 2.23
CA LEU A 11 -7.22 2.97 1.89
C LEU A 11 -7.06 2.82 0.37
N PHE A 12 -8.13 3.09 -0.39
CA PHE A 12 -8.07 3.10 -1.85
C PHE A 12 -7.08 4.15 -2.37
N ILE A 13 -7.08 5.37 -1.83
CA ILE A 13 -6.14 6.43 -2.22
C ILE A 13 -4.70 6.02 -1.92
N VAL A 14 -4.45 5.39 -0.78
CA VAL A 14 -3.11 4.94 -0.38
C VAL A 14 -2.61 3.81 -1.30
N PHE A 15 -3.48 2.85 -1.63
CA PHE A 15 -3.14 1.78 -2.58
C PHE A 15 -2.92 2.30 -4.00
N ASP A 16 -3.71 3.27 -4.46
CA ASP A 16 -3.53 3.89 -5.78
C ASP A 16 -2.18 4.62 -5.86
N LEU A 17 -1.83 5.35 -4.78
CA LEU A 17 -0.54 6.01 -4.65
C LEU A 17 0.62 5.00 -4.65
N GLU A 18 0.48 3.86 -3.96
CA GLU A 18 1.47 2.78 -3.96
C GLU A 18 1.76 2.29 -5.38
N ILE A 19 0.71 2.02 -6.16
CA ILE A 19 0.82 1.58 -7.55
C ILE A 19 1.53 2.64 -8.40
N ALA A 20 1.22 3.93 -8.19
CA ALA A 20 1.89 5.04 -8.88
C ALA A 20 3.41 5.08 -8.62
N PHE A 21 3.88 4.62 -7.45
CA PHE A 21 5.31 4.47 -7.15
C PHE A 21 5.92 3.15 -7.66
N LEU A 22 5.11 2.09 -7.71
CA LEU A 22 5.50 0.77 -8.18
C LEU A 22 5.80 0.77 -9.69
N PHE A 23 5.03 1.52 -10.48
CA PHE A 23 5.18 1.59 -11.94
C PHE A 23 6.55 2.11 -12.40
N PRO A 24 7.00 3.32 -11.99
CA PRO A 24 8.31 3.84 -12.37
C PRO A 24 9.45 2.90 -11.95
N TRP A 25 9.36 2.34 -10.74
CA TRP A 25 10.34 1.38 -10.25
C TRP A 25 10.38 0.09 -11.09
N ALA A 26 9.22 -0.44 -11.48
CA ALA A 26 9.15 -1.62 -12.33
C ALA A 26 9.75 -1.35 -13.73
N VAL A 27 9.54 -0.14 -14.27
CA VAL A 27 10.12 0.28 -15.55
C VAL A 27 11.64 0.47 -15.46
N SER A 28 12.16 0.99 -14.35
CA SER A 28 13.60 1.18 -14.12
C SER A 28 14.28 0.03 -13.34
N MET A 29 13.64 -1.15 -13.28
CA MET A 29 14.14 -2.29 -12.51
C MET A 29 15.53 -2.75 -12.98
N SER A 30 15.83 -2.62 -14.27
CA SER A 30 17.13 -2.92 -14.86
C SER A 30 18.25 -1.99 -14.40
N GLU A 31 17.94 -0.74 -14.02
CA GLU A 31 18.92 0.28 -13.60
C GLU A 31 19.11 0.31 -12.09
N THR A 32 18.07 0.00 -11.31
CA THR A 32 18.08 0.14 -9.86
C THR A 32 18.79 -1.02 -9.14
N GLY A 33 18.95 -2.16 -9.82
CA GLY A 33 19.66 -3.33 -9.31
C GLY A 33 19.08 -3.90 -8.00
N THR A 34 19.90 -4.65 -7.26
CA THR A 34 19.46 -5.34 -6.02
C THR A 34 19.04 -4.37 -4.92
N LEU A 35 19.64 -3.17 -4.85
CA LEU A 35 19.26 -2.14 -3.88
C LEU A 35 17.83 -1.63 -4.13
N GLY A 36 17.44 -1.45 -5.39
CA GLY A 36 16.06 -1.11 -5.76
C GLY A 36 15.06 -2.17 -5.33
N LEU A 37 15.44 -3.44 -5.43
CA LEU A 37 14.58 -4.56 -5.04
C LEU A 37 14.36 -4.60 -3.53
N VAL A 38 15.40 -4.36 -2.73
CA VAL A 38 15.29 -4.27 -1.27
C VAL A 38 14.47 -3.05 -0.85
N ALA A 39 14.72 -1.89 -1.46
CA ALA A 39 13.98 -0.67 -1.15
C ALA A 39 12.48 -0.81 -1.45
N MET A 40 12.13 -1.37 -2.60
CA MET A 40 10.73 -1.64 -2.94
C MET A 40 10.12 -2.72 -2.05
N GLY A 41 10.87 -3.78 -1.71
CA GLY A 41 10.42 -4.79 -0.76
C GLY A 41 10.06 -4.21 0.61
N ILE A 42 10.87 -3.29 1.14
CA ILE A 42 10.59 -2.59 2.40
C ILE A 42 9.34 -1.70 2.26
N PHE A 43 9.21 -0.99 1.14
CA PHE A 43 8.05 -0.13 0.88
C PHE A 43 6.73 -0.93 0.90
N LEU A 44 6.67 -2.06 0.20
CA LEU A 44 5.51 -2.94 0.20
C LEU A 44 5.21 -3.53 1.59
N ILE A 45 6.24 -3.93 2.34
CA ILE A 45 6.07 -4.49 3.69
C ILE A 45 5.41 -3.47 4.63
N ILE A 46 5.83 -2.21 4.59
CA ILE A 46 5.27 -1.15 5.43
C ILE A 46 3.77 -0.99 5.15
N LEU A 47 3.37 -1.02 3.89
CA LEU A 47 1.97 -0.89 3.47
C LEU A 47 1.13 -2.11 3.87
N VAL A 48 1.66 -3.32 3.67
CA VAL A 48 1.01 -4.54 4.15
C VAL A 48 0.80 -4.51 5.66
N VAL A 49 1.78 -4.03 6.44
CA VAL A 49 1.63 -3.88 7.89
C VAL A 49 0.55 -2.84 8.24
N GLY A 50 0.51 -1.71 7.54
CA GLY A 50 -0.54 -0.70 7.69
C GLY A 50 -1.93 -1.27 7.41
N PHE A 51 -2.08 -2.00 6.30
CA PHE A 51 -3.32 -2.65 5.91
C PHE A 51 -3.78 -3.70 6.92
N VAL A 52 -2.87 -4.57 7.39
CA VAL A 52 -3.17 -5.58 8.41
C VAL A 52 -3.59 -4.92 9.73
N TYR A 53 -3.00 -3.78 10.08
CA TYR A 53 -3.40 -3.03 11.27
C TYR A 53 -4.82 -2.46 11.15
N GLU A 54 -5.16 -1.86 10.01
CA GLU A 54 -6.51 -1.35 9.75
C GLU A 54 -7.56 -2.47 9.71
N TRP A 55 -7.22 -3.62 9.11
CA TRP A 55 -8.05 -4.82 9.12
C TRP A 55 -8.33 -5.28 10.54
N LYS A 56 -7.29 -5.43 11.37
CA LYS A 56 -7.43 -5.86 12.77
C LYS A 56 -8.21 -4.89 13.64
N LYS A 57 -8.26 -3.61 13.26
CA LYS A 57 -9.02 -2.59 13.97
C LYS A 57 -10.53 -2.65 13.65
N GLY A 58 -10.97 -3.59 12.81
CA GLY A 58 -12.37 -3.77 12.45
C GLY A 58 -12.88 -2.69 11.48
N ALA A 59 -11.98 -1.94 10.82
CA ALA A 59 -12.37 -0.92 9.84
C ALA A 59 -13.03 -1.51 8.58
N LEU A 60 -12.83 -2.82 8.36
CA LEU A 60 -13.24 -3.59 7.19
C LEU A 60 -14.26 -4.69 7.50
N GLU A 61 -14.66 -4.88 8.77
CA GLU A 61 -15.64 -5.91 9.14
C GLU A 61 -17.06 -5.44 8.82
N TRP A 62 -17.78 -6.29 8.09
CA TRP A 62 -19.18 -6.10 7.71
C TRP A 62 -20.04 -7.04 8.58
N ASP A 63 -20.56 -6.50 9.68
CA ASP A 63 -21.80 -6.95 10.32
C ASP A 63 -22.75 -5.74 10.45
#